data_AF-A0A7C1LUA2-F1
#
_entry.id   AF-A0A7C1LUA2-F1
#
_cell.length_a   1.000
_cell.length_b   1.000
_cell.length_c   1.000
_cell.angle_alpha   90.00
_cell.angle_beta   90.00
_cell.angle_gamma   90.00
#
_symmetry.space_group_name_H-M   'P 1'
#
loop_
_entity.id
_entity.type
_entity.pdbx_description
1 polymer ?
#
loop_
_entity_poly.entity_id
_entity_poly.type
_entity_poly.pdbx_seq_one_letter_code
_entity_poly.pdbx_strand_id
1 'polypeptide(L)'
;TLDEEMQRAKEIEMQLDDLMIDKKSFQMEGLISSLASCYDVKLTHNELYLLMSYFFKLLNNQYGKFEKIDQPLEQIPEDESSIIKITLNDKLLKSTKPLLSYEYIGTFNLELAREREEIDFFALGHPLINTILDICREDSFPGTYSILNLKKKVLHTNSEFHELIHQTELYLTIFNIKFQGYIIENQIVPIVIDNNGIEIKNFEYLLLDIENYQKIFRFDRDLDTGNVNYESIQKLQQKAKKLVKSKTSIWKREVKKLNNTIFSRETDKKKKIYEHNRQVLNLKIDSLRLRLERKKRNRPTNRQSQNIRNLRDDTKKQERMQALDKLEEEIRYIEKDLEISHKKLDDLAFEREDNKNEMNRRNLAKFYTNILSFAIIRIVD
;
A
#
# COMPACT_ATOMS: atom_id res chain seq x y z
N THR A 1 -14.83 -21.06 -16.91
CA THR A 1 -15.95 -20.59 -17.77
C THR A 1 -15.85 -19.09 -17.95
N LEU A 2 -16.52 -18.48 -18.94
CA LEU A 2 -16.51 -17.03 -19.16
C LEU A 2 -16.92 -16.26 -17.88
N ASP A 3 -17.80 -16.85 -17.08
CA ASP A 3 -18.22 -16.32 -15.77
C ASP A 3 -17.12 -16.33 -14.71
N GLU A 4 -16.24 -17.35 -14.68
CA GLU A 4 -15.10 -17.39 -13.76
C GLU A 4 -14.03 -16.37 -14.13
N GLU A 5 -13.84 -16.09 -15.42
CA GLU A 5 -12.94 -15.04 -15.90
C GLU A 5 -13.50 -13.65 -15.62
N MET A 6 -14.82 -13.44 -15.78
CA MET A 6 -15.49 -12.20 -15.37
C MET A 6 -15.42 -11.97 -13.86
N GLN A 7 -15.52 -13.03 -13.06
CA GLN A 7 -15.47 -12.94 -11.60
C GLN A 7 -14.05 -12.64 -11.11
N ARG A 8 -13.02 -13.26 -11.70
CA ARG A 8 -11.62 -12.88 -11.47
C ARG A 8 -11.30 -11.48 -11.95
N ALA A 9 -11.82 -11.05 -13.11
CA ALA A 9 -11.63 -9.69 -13.60
C ALA A 9 -12.25 -8.67 -12.64
N LYS A 10 -13.44 -8.94 -12.08
CA LYS A 10 -14.06 -8.11 -11.03
C LYS A 10 -13.29 -8.11 -9.71
N GLU A 11 -12.74 -9.25 -9.29
CA GLU A 11 -11.90 -9.32 -8.09
C GLU A 11 -10.58 -8.56 -8.28
N ILE A 12 -9.96 -8.65 -9.46
CA ILE A 12 -8.77 -7.89 -9.83
C ILE A 12 -9.11 -6.40 -9.95
N GLU A 13 -10.27 -6.04 -10.50
CA GLU A 13 -10.76 -4.66 -10.59
C GLU A 13 -11.03 -4.08 -9.19
N MET A 14 -11.61 -4.85 -8.26
CA MET A 14 -11.76 -4.46 -6.85
C MET A 14 -10.41 -4.30 -6.14
N GLN A 15 -9.45 -5.19 -6.39
CA GLN A 15 -8.10 -5.08 -5.83
C GLN A 15 -7.34 -3.89 -6.42
N LEU A 16 -7.53 -3.61 -7.71
CA LEU A 16 -7.00 -2.43 -8.38
C LEU A 16 -7.68 -1.15 -7.91
N ASP A 17 -8.96 -1.17 -7.58
CA ASP A 17 -9.67 -0.03 -6.99
C ASP A 17 -9.22 0.22 -5.54
N ASP A 18 -8.96 -0.81 -4.73
CA ASP A 18 -8.32 -0.64 -3.42
C ASP A 18 -6.88 -0.09 -3.57
N LEU A 19 -6.13 -0.51 -4.62
CA LEU A 19 -4.81 0.04 -4.98
C LEU A 19 -4.87 1.47 -5.57
N MET A 20 -5.96 1.81 -6.25
CA MET A 20 -6.21 3.12 -6.85
C MET A 20 -6.82 4.09 -5.85
N ILE A 21 -7.43 3.63 -4.75
CA ILE A 21 -7.76 4.45 -3.58
C ILE A 21 -6.47 4.82 -2.83
N ASP A 22 -5.45 3.96 -2.84
CA ASP A 22 -4.11 4.26 -2.31
C ASP A 22 -3.31 5.25 -3.18
N LYS A 23 -3.68 5.47 -4.46
CA LYS A 23 -2.99 6.42 -5.36
C LYS A 23 -3.82 7.63 -5.83
N LYS A 24 -5.15 7.57 -5.98
CA LYS A 24 -5.96 8.73 -6.42
C LYS A 24 -6.11 9.82 -5.35
N SER A 25 -5.51 9.62 -4.19
CA SER A 25 -5.23 10.62 -3.15
C SER A 25 -4.08 11.60 -3.52
N PHE A 26 -3.61 11.64 -4.78
CA PHE A 26 -2.68 12.68 -5.28
C PHE A 26 -3.22 14.13 -5.29
N GLN A 27 -4.39 14.41 -4.72
CA GLN A 27 -4.79 15.79 -4.32
C GLN A 27 -4.60 16.03 -2.80
N MET A 28 -3.69 15.30 -2.17
CA MET A 28 -3.24 15.52 -0.79
C MET A 28 -1.80 16.10 -0.71
N GLU A 29 -1.25 16.61 -1.82
CA GLU A 29 0.07 17.28 -1.85
C GLU A 29 0.16 18.44 -0.83
N GLY A 30 -0.95 19.12 -0.54
CA GLY A 30 -0.99 20.21 0.46
C GLY A 30 -0.92 19.77 1.92
N LEU A 31 -1.21 18.50 2.25
CA LEU A 31 -1.12 17.97 3.62
C LEU A 31 0.17 17.17 3.84
N ILE A 32 0.64 16.47 2.80
CA ILE A 32 1.92 15.73 2.82
C ILE A 32 3.10 16.73 2.87
N SER A 33 3.03 17.86 2.15
CA SER A 33 4.05 18.91 2.22
C SER A 33 4.17 19.61 3.59
N SER A 34 3.13 19.55 4.43
CA SER A 34 3.16 20.12 5.79
C SER A 34 3.72 19.15 6.85
N LEU A 35 3.87 17.88 6.50
CA LEU A 35 4.47 16.83 7.32
C LEU A 35 5.92 16.62 6.90
N ALA A 36 6.77 17.57 7.27
CA ALA A 36 8.23 17.49 7.20
C ALA A 36 8.83 16.38 8.12
N SER A 37 8.14 15.26 8.28
CA SER A 37 8.51 14.13 9.14
C SER A 37 8.31 12.76 8.50
N CYS A 38 7.61 12.65 7.36
CA CYS A 38 7.90 11.57 6.43
C CYS A 38 9.13 12.01 5.65
N TYR A 39 10.32 11.73 6.19
CA TYR A 39 11.47 11.56 5.32
C TYR A 39 11.01 10.52 4.30
N ASP A 40 10.73 10.95 3.07
CA ASP A 40 10.79 10.06 1.93
C ASP A 40 12.05 9.24 2.17
N VAL A 41 11.88 7.93 2.38
CA VAL A 41 13.01 7.02 2.33
C VAL A 41 13.43 7.05 0.87
N LYS A 42 14.14 8.12 0.51
CA LYS A 42 15.02 8.16 -0.63
C LYS A 42 16.09 7.16 -0.26
N LEU A 43 15.82 5.88 -0.50
CA LEU A 43 16.92 4.97 -0.77
C LEU A 43 17.68 5.68 -1.88
N THR A 44 18.81 6.28 -1.54
CA THR A 44 19.68 6.89 -2.55
C THR A 44 20.03 5.76 -3.51
N HIS A 45 20.18 6.05 -4.80
CA HIS A 45 20.42 5.00 -5.80
C HIS A 45 21.59 4.07 -5.39
N ASN A 46 22.57 4.63 -4.65
CA ASN A 46 23.58 3.94 -3.85
C ASN A 46 23.10 2.82 -2.92
N GLU A 47 22.14 3.05 -2.03
CA GLU A 47 21.69 2.04 -1.06
C GLU A 47 21.03 0.84 -1.76
N LEU A 48 20.28 1.10 -2.83
CA LEU A 48 19.65 0.05 -3.62
C LEU A 48 20.68 -0.76 -4.40
N TYR A 49 21.67 -0.10 -4.99
CA TYR A 49 22.81 -0.75 -5.61
C TYR A 49 23.56 -1.64 -4.60
N LEU A 50 23.85 -1.13 -3.41
CA LEU A 50 24.54 -1.87 -2.36
C LEU A 50 23.73 -3.08 -1.89
N LEU A 51 22.45 -2.91 -1.62
CA LEU A 51 21.52 -3.99 -1.26
C LEU A 51 21.57 -5.11 -2.31
N MET A 52 21.43 -4.76 -3.58
CA MET A 52 21.47 -5.72 -4.69
C MET A 52 22.83 -6.41 -4.78
N SER A 53 23.91 -5.66 -4.69
CA SER A 53 25.27 -6.19 -4.74
C SER A 53 25.55 -7.17 -3.60
N TYR A 54 25.05 -6.89 -2.39
CA TYR A 54 25.21 -7.75 -1.23
C TYR A 54 24.33 -8.99 -1.31
N PHE A 55 23.07 -8.83 -1.75
CA PHE A 55 22.15 -9.96 -1.94
C PHE A 55 22.73 -11.01 -2.89
N PHE A 56 23.26 -10.59 -4.04
CA PHE A 56 23.87 -11.52 -4.99
C PHE A 56 25.20 -12.11 -4.52
N LYS A 57 25.85 -11.56 -3.49
CA LYS A 57 27.04 -12.16 -2.85
C LYS A 57 26.68 -13.23 -1.81
N LEU A 58 25.43 -13.28 -1.34
CA LEU A 58 25.01 -14.22 -0.30
C LEU A 58 25.16 -15.68 -0.75
N LEU A 59 25.49 -16.53 0.22
CA LEU A 59 25.57 -17.99 0.05
C LEU A 59 26.44 -18.40 -1.16
N ASN A 60 27.57 -17.70 -1.37
CA ASN A 60 28.48 -17.88 -2.51
C ASN A 60 27.77 -17.75 -3.88
N ASN A 61 27.04 -16.65 -4.07
CA ASN A 61 26.35 -16.33 -5.33
C ASN A 61 25.24 -17.34 -5.71
N GLN A 62 24.57 -17.92 -4.71
CA GLN A 62 23.54 -18.94 -4.96
C GLN A 62 22.36 -18.40 -5.79
N TYR A 63 22.05 -17.11 -5.64
CA TYR A 63 20.87 -16.47 -6.25
C TYR A 63 21.13 -15.93 -7.66
N GLY A 64 22.40 -15.84 -8.08
CA GLY A 64 22.78 -15.28 -9.37
C GLY A 64 24.12 -14.54 -9.30
N LYS A 65 24.42 -13.79 -10.35
CA LYS A 65 25.60 -12.94 -10.47
C LYS A 65 25.20 -11.50 -10.68
N PHE A 66 26.00 -10.60 -10.11
CA PHE A 66 25.87 -9.16 -10.23
C PHE A 66 27.23 -8.62 -10.68
N GLU A 67 27.32 -8.23 -11.95
CA GLU A 67 28.58 -7.89 -12.62
C GLU A 67 28.49 -6.48 -13.19
N LYS A 68 29.50 -5.64 -12.92
CA LYS A 68 29.67 -4.37 -13.63
C LYS A 68 30.18 -4.66 -15.04
N ILE A 69 29.53 -4.07 -16.05
CA ILE A 69 30.05 -4.06 -17.41
C ILE A 69 30.96 -2.83 -17.51
N ASP A 70 32.27 -3.05 -17.39
CA ASP A 70 33.25 -1.97 -17.54
C ASP A 70 33.21 -1.43 -18.97
N GLN A 71 32.97 -0.12 -19.11
CA GLN A 71 33.43 0.61 -20.28
C GLN A 71 34.83 1.15 -20.00
N PRO A 72 35.78 1.07 -20.95
CA PRO A 72 37.09 1.66 -20.79
C PRO A 72 36.95 3.18 -20.93
N LEU A 73 36.69 3.89 -19.83
CA LEU A 73 36.80 5.34 -19.78
C LEU A 73 37.51 5.74 -18.49
N GLU A 74 38.54 6.55 -18.69
CA GLU A 74 39.48 7.04 -17.69
C GLU A 74 38.79 7.80 -16.55
N GLN A 75 39.27 7.55 -15.32
CA GLN A 75 39.20 8.44 -14.16
C GLN A 75 37.83 9.06 -13.83
N ILE A 76 36.88 8.23 -13.39
CA ILE A 76 35.75 8.70 -12.58
C ILE A 76 35.65 7.77 -11.35
N PRO A 77 35.36 8.28 -10.12
CA PRO A 77 35.33 7.47 -8.90
C PRO A 77 34.32 6.31 -9.02
N GLU A 78 34.42 5.33 -8.13
CA GLU A 78 33.63 4.08 -8.06
C GLU A 78 32.09 4.20 -8.00
N ASP A 79 31.51 5.36 -8.31
CA ASP A 79 30.12 5.73 -8.09
C ASP A 79 29.23 5.61 -9.34
N GLU A 80 28.07 4.96 -9.12
CA GLU A 80 26.75 5.04 -9.78
C GLU A 80 26.64 4.94 -11.33
N SER A 81 27.70 5.17 -12.09
CA SER A 81 27.70 5.33 -13.56
C SER A 81 27.91 4.03 -14.34
N SER A 82 27.92 2.88 -13.66
CA SER A 82 28.19 1.59 -14.29
C SER A 82 26.92 0.93 -14.79
N ILE A 83 26.95 0.41 -16.02
CA ILE A 83 25.95 -0.54 -16.50
C ILE A 83 26.22 -1.87 -15.80
N ILE A 84 25.16 -2.51 -15.34
CA ILE A 84 25.20 -3.72 -14.53
C ILE A 84 24.46 -4.81 -15.27
N LYS A 85 25.11 -5.97 -15.35
CA LYS A 85 24.52 -7.21 -15.80
C LYS A 85 24.17 -8.06 -14.60
N ILE A 86 22.90 -8.42 -14.49
CA ILE A 86 22.38 -9.33 -13.48
C ILE A 86 21.98 -10.61 -14.16
N THR A 87 22.58 -11.72 -13.76
CA THR A 87 22.23 -13.06 -14.26
C THR A 87 21.61 -13.86 -13.13
N LEU A 88 20.37 -14.30 -13.28
CA LEU A 88 19.64 -15.05 -12.27
C LEU A 88 19.94 -16.55 -12.37
N ASN A 89 19.99 -17.21 -11.22
CA ASN A 89 20.08 -18.66 -11.17
C ASN A 89 18.68 -19.30 -11.19
N ASP A 90 18.59 -20.56 -11.66
CA ASP A 90 17.36 -21.34 -11.73
C ASP A 90 16.60 -21.42 -10.41
N LYS A 91 17.34 -21.39 -9.29
CA LYS A 91 16.75 -21.42 -7.95
C LYS A 91 15.85 -20.21 -7.71
N LEU A 92 16.30 -19.01 -8.09
CA LEU A 92 15.54 -17.77 -7.90
C LEU A 92 14.39 -17.68 -8.91
N LEU A 93 14.61 -18.12 -10.16
CA LEU A 93 13.57 -18.16 -11.19
C LEU A 93 12.40 -19.09 -10.83
N LYS A 94 12.69 -20.23 -10.18
CA LYS A 94 11.66 -21.22 -9.79
C LYS A 94 10.88 -20.81 -8.53
N SER A 95 11.45 -19.98 -7.67
CA SER A 95 10.80 -19.56 -6.42
C SER A 95 9.78 -18.43 -6.59
N THR A 96 9.73 -17.77 -7.75
CA THR A 96 9.05 -16.48 -7.89
C THR A 96 7.84 -16.58 -8.83
N LYS A 97 6.69 -16.05 -8.40
CA LYS A 97 5.42 -16.07 -9.16
C LYS A 97 5.26 -14.99 -10.26
N PRO A 98 6.11 -13.95 -10.42
CA PRO A 98 6.25 -13.28 -11.71
C PRO A 98 7.28 -13.99 -12.60
N LEU A 99 7.09 -13.95 -13.94
CA LEU A 99 8.11 -14.36 -14.90
C LEU A 99 9.30 -13.37 -14.85
N LEU A 100 10.25 -13.64 -13.96
CA LEU A 100 11.55 -12.97 -14.00
C LEU A 100 12.32 -13.44 -15.25
N SER A 101 13.04 -12.52 -15.88
CA SER A 101 13.97 -12.81 -16.97
C SER A 101 15.23 -13.45 -16.41
N TYR A 102 15.86 -14.33 -17.19
CA TYR A 102 17.14 -14.94 -16.81
C TYR A 102 18.27 -13.90 -16.67
N GLU A 103 18.23 -12.86 -17.50
CA GLU A 103 19.24 -11.82 -17.55
C GLU A 103 18.57 -10.44 -17.56
N TYR A 104 19.20 -9.49 -16.86
CA TYR A 104 18.86 -8.08 -16.87
C TYR A 104 20.13 -7.26 -17.14
N ILE A 105 20.00 -6.23 -17.96
CA ILE A 105 21.08 -5.27 -18.22
C ILE A 105 20.50 -3.88 -17.95
N GLY A 106 21.07 -3.18 -16.99
CA GLY A 106 20.50 -1.92 -16.52
C GLY A 106 21.45 -1.08 -15.71
N THR A 107 20.96 0.05 -15.21
CA THR A 107 21.72 0.98 -14.36
C THR A 107 20.87 1.45 -13.18
N PHE A 108 21.53 1.84 -12.09
CA PHE A 108 20.88 2.55 -10.98
C PHE A 108 20.95 4.07 -11.14
N ASN A 109 21.65 4.58 -12.16
CA ASN A 109 21.74 6.02 -12.43
C ASN A 109 20.67 6.46 -13.45
N LEU A 110 19.81 7.37 -13.01
CA LEU A 110 18.71 7.89 -13.81
C LEU A 110 19.18 8.64 -15.07
N GLU A 111 20.26 9.40 -14.98
CA GLU A 111 20.80 10.16 -16.12
C GLU A 111 21.29 9.18 -17.20
N LEU A 112 22.03 8.15 -16.80
CA LEU A 112 22.54 7.13 -17.71
C LEU A 112 21.42 6.28 -18.34
N ALA A 113 20.35 6.00 -17.60
CA ALA A 113 19.15 5.33 -18.14
C ALA A 113 18.41 6.19 -19.17
N ARG A 114 18.39 7.52 -18.98
CA ARG A 114 17.79 8.45 -19.94
C ARG A 114 18.60 8.58 -21.23
N GLU A 115 19.92 8.48 -21.14
CA GLU A 115 20.80 8.52 -22.31
C GLU A 115 20.74 7.22 -23.12
N ARG A 116 20.47 6.08 -22.47
CA ARG A 116 20.41 4.76 -23.09
C ARG A 116 19.05 4.11 -22.84
N GLU A 117 18.08 4.41 -23.69
CA GLU A 117 16.71 3.87 -23.57
C GLU A 117 16.62 2.33 -23.69
N GLU A 118 17.68 1.68 -24.18
CA GLU A 118 17.74 0.22 -24.38
C GLU A 118 18.05 -0.58 -23.10
N ILE A 119 18.51 0.07 -22.03
CA ILE A 119 18.86 -0.59 -20.76
C ILE A 119 17.83 -0.31 -19.67
N ASP A 120 17.67 -1.26 -18.74
CA ASP A 120 16.73 -1.12 -17.65
C ASP A 120 17.18 -0.07 -16.63
N PHE A 121 16.22 0.66 -16.05
CA PHE A 121 16.46 1.49 -14.87
C PHE A 121 16.06 0.74 -13.60
N PHE A 122 17.03 0.41 -12.76
CA PHE A 122 16.81 -0.30 -11.51
C PHE A 122 16.40 0.67 -10.40
N ALA A 123 15.09 0.74 -10.14
CA ALA A 123 14.50 1.52 -9.06
C ALA A 123 13.45 0.72 -8.27
N LEU A 124 13.02 1.25 -7.13
CA LEU A 124 11.88 0.70 -6.39
C LEU A 124 10.66 0.61 -7.31
N GLY A 125 10.03 -0.57 -7.34
CA GLY A 125 8.95 -0.87 -8.29
C GLY A 125 9.39 -1.77 -9.46
N HIS A 126 10.69 -1.90 -9.73
CA HIS A 126 11.20 -2.85 -10.72
C HIS A 126 10.88 -4.29 -10.29
N PRO A 127 10.37 -5.17 -11.18
CA PRO A 127 9.95 -6.53 -10.81
C PRO A 127 11.03 -7.35 -10.10
N LEU A 128 12.28 -7.28 -10.58
CA LEU A 128 13.42 -7.95 -9.95
C LEU A 128 13.65 -7.47 -8.51
N ILE A 129 13.65 -6.16 -8.28
CA ILE A 129 13.92 -5.56 -6.97
C ILE A 129 12.80 -5.94 -5.99
N ASN A 130 11.54 -5.80 -6.40
CA ASN A 130 10.41 -6.17 -5.56
C ASN A 130 10.47 -7.65 -5.16
N THR A 131 10.81 -8.51 -6.12
CA THR A 131 10.91 -9.95 -5.86
C THR A 131 12.04 -10.29 -4.89
N ILE A 132 13.20 -9.64 -5.01
CA ILE A 132 14.31 -9.80 -4.06
C ILE A 132 13.90 -9.31 -2.67
N LEU A 133 13.23 -8.16 -2.58
CA LEU A 133 12.72 -7.63 -1.31
C LEU A 133 11.70 -8.58 -0.66
N ASP A 134 10.84 -9.20 -1.46
CA ASP A 134 9.88 -10.18 -0.97
C ASP A 134 10.58 -11.45 -0.46
N ILE A 135 11.57 -11.97 -1.19
CA ILE A 135 12.40 -13.10 -0.73
C ILE A 135 13.07 -12.78 0.61
N CYS A 136 13.66 -11.59 0.75
CA CYS A 136 14.29 -11.15 2.00
C CYS A 136 13.31 -11.05 3.19
N ARG A 137 11.99 -11.00 2.93
CA ARG A 137 10.94 -10.96 3.95
C ARG A 137 10.37 -12.35 4.27
N GLU A 138 10.66 -13.36 3.46
CA GLU A 138 10.16 -14.72 3.69
C GLU A 138 10.88 -15.38 4.88
N ASP A 139 10.15 -16.20 5.63
CA ASP A 139 10.70 -16.97 6.76
C ASP A 139 11.80 -17.96 6.32
N SER A 140 11.79 -18.37 5.05
CA SER A 140 12.83 -19.23 4.45
C SER A 140 14.15 -18.50 4.22
N PHE A 141 14.18 -17.18 4.25
CA PHE A 141 15.41 -16.41 4.18
C PHE A 141 16.04 -16.31 5.58
N PRO A 142 17.24 -16.86 5.81
CA PRO A 142 17.89 -16.78 7.11
C PRO A 142 18.27 -15.31 7.40
N GLY A 143 17.56 -14.64 8.31
CA GLY A 143 17.83 -13.21 8.51
C GLY A 143 17.05 -12.45 9.58
N THR A 144 16.14 -13.07 10.33
CA THR A 144 15.44 -12.38 11.44
C THR A 144 16.30 -12.27 12.69
N TYR A 145 17.40 -13.03 12.76
CA TYR A 145 18.38 -13.00 13.83
C TYR A 145 19.81 -13.00 13.28
N SER A 146 20.69 -12.21 13.88
CA SER A 146 22.13 -12.23 13.57
C SER A 146 23.00 -11.88 14.78
N ILE A 147 24.28 -12.25 14.71
CA ILE A 147 25.32 -11.79 15.63
C ILE A 147 26.30 -10.95 14.82
N LEU A 148 26.47 -9.70 15.20
CA LEU A 148 27.31 -8.72 14.51
C LEU A 148 28.53 -8.39 15.37
N ASN A 149 29.72 -8.58 14.84
CA ASN A 149 30.96 -8.29 15.57
C ASN A 149 31.43 -6.87 15.24
N LEU A 150 31.14 -5.92 16.13
CA LEU A 150 31.52 -4.52 16.00
C LEU A 150 33.00 -4.35 16.34
N LYS A 151 33.78 -3.76 15.43
CA LYS A 151 35.19 -3.46 15.68
C LYS A 151 35.31 -2.35 16.72
N LYS A 152 36.07 -2.60 17.79
CA LYS A 152 36.29 -1.66 18.88
C LYS A 152 36.91 -0.33 18.42
N LYS A 153 37.74 -0.36 17.37
CA LYS A 153 38.30 0.85 16.73
C LYS A 153 37.24 1.86 16.28
N VAL A 154 36.05 1.39 15.90
CA VAL A 154 34.93 2.26 15.50
C VAL A 154 34.46 3.12 16.68
N LEU A 155 34.38 2.52 17.87
CA LEU A 155 34.02 3.22 19.11
C LEU A 155 35.10 4.22 19.55
N HIS A 156 36.38 3.89 19.36
CA HIS A 156 37.48 4.82 19.65
C HIS A 156 37.46 6.08 18.77
N THR A 157 37.02 5.93 17.52
CA THR A 157 37.01 7.03 16.55
C THR A 157 35.80 7.95 16.74
N ASN A 158 34.75 7.46 17.40
CA ASN A 158 33.51 8.20 17.60
C ASN A 158 33.32 8.60 19.08
N SER A 159 33.66 9.86 19.40
CA SER A 159 33.67 10.38 20.77
C SER A 159 32.32 10.28 21.49
N GLU A 160 31.20 10.27 20.75
CA GLU A 160 29.84 10.12 21.32
C GLU A 160 29.63 8.74 21.97
N PHE A 161 30.37 7.72 21.53
CA PHE A 161 30.16 6.32 21.92
C PHE A 161 31.35 5.69 22.65
N HIS A 162 32.34 6.50 23.05
CA HIS A 162 33.57 6.02 23.67
C HIS A 162 33.32 5.25 24.99
N GLU A 163 32.27 5.60 25.74
CA GLU A 163 31.92 4.90 26.99
C GLU A 163 31.47 3.45 26.76
N LEU A 164 31.03 3.11 25.54
CA LEU A 164 30.59 1.77 25.17
C LEU A 164 31.74 0.77 25.03
N ILE A 165 33.00 1.23 25.00
CA ILE A 165 34.19 0.37 24.81
C ILE A 165 34.32 -0.69 25.92
N HIS A 166 33.75 -0.42 27.09
CA HIS A 166 33.76 -1.34 28.24
C HIS A 166 32.62 -2.36 28.20
N GLN A 167 31.66 -2.21 27.28
CA GLN A 167 30.58 -3.17 27.10
C GLN A 167 31.07 -4.37 26.29
N THR A 168 30.53 -5.54 26.59
CA THR A 168 30.80 -6.77 25.83
C THR A 168 29.78 -6.96 24.71
N GLU A 169 28.50 -6.70 25.01
CA GLU A 169 27.38 -6.95 24.12
C GLU A 169 26.36 -5.81 24.20
N LEU A 170 25.80 -5.49 23.03
CA LEU A 170 24.65 -4.59 22.85
C LEU A 170 23.58 -5.33 22.04
N TYR A 171 22.34 -4.84 22.10
CA TYR A 171 21.22 -5.50 21.45
C TYR A 171 20.47 -4.54 20.55
N LEU A 172 20.46 -4.82 19.26
CA LEU A 172 19.69 -4.10 18.25
C LEU A 172 18.38 -4.84 18.00
N THR A 173 17.26 -4.15 18.17
CA THR A 173 15.93 -4.66 17.83
C THR A 173 15.28 -3.74 16.82
N ILE A 174 14.85 -4.29 15.69
CA ILE A 174 14.12 -3.56 14.65
C ILE A 174 12.63 -3.86 14.80
N PHE A 175 11.83 -2.84 15.05
CA PHE A 175 10.38 -2.96 15.20
C PHE A 175 9.65 -2.45 13.98
N ASN A 176 8.59 -3.17 13.57
CA ASN A 176 7.55 -2.66 12.69
C ASN A 176 6.35 -2.26 13.51
N ILE A 177 5.98 -0.98 13.42
CA ILE A 177 4.77 -0.44 14.02
C ILE A 177 3.77 -0.19 12.91
N LYS A 178 2.75 -1.05 12.84
CA LYS A 178 1.68 -0.97 11.86
C LYS A 178 0.44 -0.34 12.49
N PHE A 179 -0.05 0.75 11.91
CA PHE A 179 -1.39 1.25 12.16
C PHE A 179 -2.35 0.64 11.14
N GLN A 180 -3.47 0.13 11.62
CA GLN A 180 -4.56 -0.38 10.81
C GLN A 180 -5.82 0.38 11.18
N GLY A 181 -6.16 1.37 10.37
CA GLY A 181 -7.42 2.11 10.42
C GLY A 181 -8.06 2.16 9.03
N TYR A 182 -8.76 3.26 8.76
CA TYR A 182 -9.19 3.57 7.40
C TYR A 182 -8.00 3.78 6.46
N ILE A 183 -6.89 4.28 7.00
CA ILE A 183 -5.56 4.24 6.36
C ILE A 183 -4.70 3.16 7.00
N ILE A 184 -3.71 2.67 6.23
CA ILE A 184 -2.66 1.80 6.72
C ILE A 184 -1.36 2.59 6.73
N GLU A 185 -0.70 2.64 7.89
CA GLU A 185 0.60 3.30 8.04
C GLU A 185 1.58 2.34 8.69
N ASN A 186 2.82 2.34 8.22
CA ASN A 186 3.89 1.50 8.76
C ASN A 186 5.08 2.37 9.12
N GLN A 187 5.66 2.12 10.29
CA GLN A 187 6.90 2.76 10.72
C GLN A 187 7.90 1.71 11.20
N ILE A 188 9.09 1.73 10.62
CA ILE A 188 10.21 0.89 11.06
C ILE A 188 11.03 1.70 12.07
N VAL A 189 11.24 1.15 13.27
CA VAL A 189 11.96 1.81 14.35
C VAL A 189 13.04 0.87 14.89
N PRO A 190 14.33 1.13 14.60
CA PRO A 190 15.43 0.46 15.27
C PRO A 190 15.63 1.03 16.68
N ILE A 191 15.98 0.16 17.62
CA ILE A 191 16.41 0.53 18.98
C ILE A 191 17.64 -0.29 19.34
N VAL A 192 18.65 0.39 19.88
CA VAL A 192 19.80 -0.27 20.52
C VAL A 192 19.72 -0.09 22.03
N ILE A 193 19.91 -1.19 22.76
CA ILE A 193 19.97 -1.20 24.21
C ILE A 193 21.23 -1.91 24.72
N ASP A 194 21.68 -1.53 25.90
CA ASP A 194 22.73 -2.23 26.66
C ASP A 194 22.18 -3.47 27.41
N ASN A 195 23.05 -4.16 28.13
CA ASN A 195 22.70 -5.29 29.00
C ASN A 195 21.71 -4.94 30.12
N ASN A 196 21.59 -3.66 30.50
CA ASN A 196 20.63 -3.17 31.49
C ASN A 196 19.28 -2.79 30.87
N GLY A 197 19.18 -2.77 29.54
CA GLY A 197 18.02 -2.32 28.78
C GLY A 197 17.87 -0.80 28.74
N ILE A 198 18.96 -0.07 28.94
CA ILE A 198 19.08 1.37 28.74
C ILE A 198 19.33 1.61 27.24
N GLU A 199 18.64 2.60 26.68
CA GLU A 199 18.77 2.97 25.28
C GLU A 199 20.08 3.70 25.00
N ILE A 200 20.77 3.29 23.94
CA ILE A 200 21.91 4.01 23.37
C ILE A 200 21.40 4.79 22.17
N LYS A 201 21.08 6.07 22.39
CA LYS A 201 20.47 6.93 21.38
C LYS A 201 21.40 7.13 20.18
N ASN A 202 20.82 7.22 18.98
CA ASN A 202 21.49 7.50 17.71
C ASN A 202 22.50 6.44 17.25
N PHE A 203 22.80 5.43 18.06
CA PHE A 203 23.75 4.39 17.72
C PHE A 203 23.23 3.49 16.59
N GLU A 204 21.90 3.42 16.41
CA GLU A 204 21.26 2.78 15.27
C GLU A 204 21.76 3.33 13.92
N TYR A 205 22.03 4.63 13.81
CA TYR A 205 22.46 5.25 12.55
C TYR A 205 23.87 4.80 12.16
N LEU A 206 24.73 4.59 13.16
CA LEU A 206 26.07 4.07 12.93
C LEU A 206 26.02 2.60 12.51
N LEU A 207 25.20 1.78 13.18
CA LEU A 207 25.20 0.33 12.96
C LEU A 207 24.47 -0.09 11.68
N LEU A 208 23.48 0.69 11.24
CA LEU A 208 22.67 0.41 10.06
C LEU A 208 23.16 1.15 8.81
N ASP A 209 24.36 1.75 8.87
CA ASP A 209 25.04 2.35 7.72
C ASP A 209 25.52 1.26 6.76
N ILE A 210 24.77 1.10 5.66
CA ILE A 210 25.03 0.08 4.63
C ILE A 210 26.31 0.38 3.82
N GLU A 211 26.68 1.65 3.67
CA GLU A 211 27.85 2.08 2.90
C GLU A 211 29.14 1.72 3.64
N ASN A 212 29.16 1.92 4.96
CA ASN A 212 30.34 1.65 5.78
C ASN A 212 30.31 0.30 6.51
N TYR A 213 29.37 -0.59 6.16
CA TYR A 213 29.12 -1.85 6.86
C TYR A 213 30.40 -2.71 7.06
N GLN A 214 31.26 -2.79 6.03
CA GLN A 214 32.53 -3.53 6.10
C GLN A 214 33.59 -2.85 6.98
N LYS A 215 33.54 -1.53 7.13
CA LYS A 215 34.43 -0.80 8.03
C LYS A 215 34.00 -1.01 9.48
N ILE A 216 32.68 -1.06 9.71
CA ILE A 216 32.07 -1.19 11.04
C ILE A 216 32.24 -2.60 11.62
N PHE A 217 31.91 -3.63 10.84
CA PHE A 217 31.82 -5.01 11.35
C PHE A 217 32.96 -5.91 10.86
N ARG A 218 33.21 -6.97 11.63
CA ARG A 218 34.15 -8.06 11.35
C ARG A 218 33.36 -9.35 11.03
N PHE A 219 33.67 -9.99 9.89
CA PHE A 219 32.90 -11.13 9.36
C PHE A 219 33.66 -12.46 9.40
N ASP A 220 34.64 -12.59 10.29
CA ASP A 220 35.45 -13.80 10.38
C ASP A 220 34.61 -14.99 10.87
N ARG A 221 34.74 -16.13 10.17
CA ARG A 221 33.93 -17.34 10.41
C ARG A 221 34.23 -18.04 11.74
N ASP A 222 35.36 -17.71 12.38
CA ASP A 222 35.87 -18.40 13.57
C ASP A 222 35.44 -17.77 14.89
N LEU A 223 34.52 -16.79 14.86
CA LEU A 223 34.03 -16.14 16.07
C LEU A 223 32.93 -17.01 16.70
N ASP A 224 33.21 -17.44 17.93
CA ASP A 224 32.40 -18.36 18.74
C ASP A 224 30.92 -17.96 18.73
N THR A 225 30.01 -18.88 18.39
CA THR A 225 28.57 -18.57 18.32
C THR A 225 28.01 -18.18 19.68
N GLY A 226 28.68 -18.53 20.78
CA GLY A 226 28.32 -18.15 22.15
C GLY A 226 26.96 -18.68 22.61
N ASN A 227 26.81 -18.95 23.91
CA ASN A 227 25.53 -19.40 24.45
C ASN A 227 24.58 -18.22 24.64
N VAL A 228 23.54 -18.19 23.81
CA VAL A 228 22.48 -17.17 23.82
C VAL A 228 21.51 -17.44 24.98
N ASN A 229 21.52 -16.60 26.02
CA ASN A 229 20.56 -16.72 27.11
C ASN A 229 19.18 -16.16 26.70
N TYR A 230 18.28 -17.06 26.32
CA TYR A 230 16.96 -16.74 25.79
C TYR A 230 16.07 -15.95 26.77
N GLU A 231 16.09 -16.28 28.07
CA GLU A 231 15.27 -15.57 29.07
C GLU A 231 15.71 -14.12 29.24
N SER A 232 17.03 -13.89 29.27
CA SER A 232 17.61 -12.55 29.37
C SER A 232 17.25 -11.72 28.14
N ILE A 233 17.31 -12.31 26.95
CA ILE A 233 16.95 -11.63 25.69
C ILE A 233 15.47 -11.28 25.64
N GLN A 234 14.58 -12.19 26.08
CA GLN A 234 13.15 -11.86 26.15
C GLN A 234 12.88 -10.66 27.06
N LYS A 235 13.55 -10.58 28.21
CA LYS A 235 13.44 -9.41 29.12
C LYS A 235 13.91 -8.12 28.44
N LEU A 236 15.01 -8.18 27.71
CA LEU A 236 15.56 -7.05 26.95
C LEU A 236 14.62 -6.61 25.81
N GLN A 237 14.06 -7.55 25.05
CA GLN A 237 13.08 -7.26 24.00
C GLN A 237 11.81 -6.60 24.57
N GLN A 238 11.35 -7.02 25.76
CA GLN A 238 10.23 -6.37 26.44
C GLN A 238 10.55 -4.93 26.86
N LYS A 239 11.78 -4.67 27.34
CA LYS A 239 12.24 -3.30 27.65
C LYS A 239 12.31 -2.45 26.38
N ALA A 240 12.92 -2.96 25.31
CA ALA A 240 12.96 -2.29 24.00
C ALA A 240 11.53 -1.97 23.49
N LYS A 241 10.58 -2.90 23.61
CA LYS A 241 9.18 -2.67 23.23
C LYS A 241 8.52 -1.54 24.01
N LYS A 242 8.87 -1.35 25.29
CA LYS A 242 8.38 -0.20 26.09
C LYS A 242 8.97 1.12 25.59
N LEU A 243 10.27 1.14 25.27
CA LEU A 243 10.95 2.32 24.70
C LEU A 243 10.38 2.71 23.33
N VAL A 244 10.12 1.75 22.44
CA VAL A 244 9.46 2.03 21.15
C VAL A 244 8.10 2.68 21.37
N LYS A 245 7.31 2.18 22.33
CA LYS A 245 5.98 2.73 22.61
C LYS A 245 6.04 4.19 23.07
N SER A 246 7.05 4.57 23.86
CA SER A 246 7.23 5.97 24.27
C SER A 246 7.72 6.85 23.12
N LYS A 247 8.77 6.43 22.39
CA LYS A 247 9.30 7.14 21.21
C LYS A 247 8.24 7.46 20.17
N THR A 248 7.40 6.47 19.86
CA THR A 248 6.39 6.59 18.79
C THR A 248 5.08 7.20 19.25
N SER A 249 4.98 7.68 20.49
CA SER A 249 3.74 8.21 21.06
C SER A 249 3.22 9.46 20.35
N ILE A 250 4.11 10.30 19.83
CA ILE A 250 3.76 11.50 19.04
C ILE A 250 3.24 11.07 17.67
N TRP A 251 4.02 10.28 16.92
CA TRP A 251 3.61 9.71 15.64
C TRP A 251 2.27 8.97 15.71
N LYS A 252 2.05 8.14 16.75
CA LYS A 252 0.75 7.44 16.96
C LYS A 252 -0.42 8.38 17.14
N ARG A 253 -0.22 9.55 17.76
CA ARG A 253 -1.25 10.58 17.91
C ARG A 253 -1.53 11.26 16.57
N GLU A 254 -0.48 11.56 15.81
CA GLU A 254 -0.57 12.18 14.49
C GLU A 254 -1.30 11.27 13.49
N VAL A 255 -0.91 10.00 13.39
CA VAL A 255 -1.55 9.01 12.51
C VAL A 255 -3.02 8.83 12.86
N LYS A 256 -3.37 8.75 14.16
CA LYS A 256 -4.79 8.71 14.59
C LYS A 256 -5.57 9.94 14.15
N LYS A 257 -4.99 11.14 14.28
CA LYS A 257 -5.61 12.39 13.87
C LYS A 257 -5.82 12.44 12.34
N LEU A 258 -4.82 12.00 11.59
CA LEU A 258 -4.87 11.89 10.13
C LEU A 258 -5.97 10.92 9.70
N ASN A 259 -5.98 9.70 10.25
CA ASN A 259 -7.00 8.69 9.99
C ASN A 259 -8.41 9.22 10.26
N ASN A 260 -8.63 9.89 11.39
CA ASN A 260 -9.94 10.45 11.74
C ASN A 260 -10.37 11.55 10.75
N THR A 261 -9.42 12.36 10.29
CA THR A 261 -9.70 13.43 9.32
C THR A 261 -10.09 12.85 7.96
N ILE A 262 -9.33 11.86 7.48
CA ILE A 262 -9.63 11.17 6.22
C ILE A 262 -10.97 10.43 6.33
N PHE A 263 -11.18 9.68 7.41
CA PHE A 263 -12.41 8.95 7.65
C PHE A 263 -13.65 9.87 7.68
N SER A 264 -13.55 11.02 8.37
CA SER A 264 -14.65 12.01 8.41
C SER A 264 -14.93 12.59 7.04
N ARG A 265 -13.90 12.98 6.28
CA ARG A 265 -14.04 13.53 4.94
C ARG A 265 -14.70 12.54 3.98
N GLU A 266 -14.28 11.28 4.00
CA GLU A 266 -14.89 10.24 3.16
C GLU A 266 -16.33 9.94 3.59
N THR A 267 -16.62 9.97 4.90
CA THR A 267 -18.00 9.80 5.41
C THR A 267 -18.90 10.93 4.93
N ASP A 268 -18.43 12.18 5.02
CA ASP A 268 -19.17 13.36 4.57
C ASP A 268 -19.39 13.36 3.06
N LYS A 269 -18.38 12.94 2.29
CA LYS A 269 -18.47 12.79 0.83
C LYS A 269 -19.52 11.76 0.45
N LYS A 270 -19.49 10.56 1.03
CA LYS A 270 -20.51 9.53 0.78
C LYS A 270 -21.90 9.99 1.19
N LYS A 271 -22.04 10.69 2.32
CA LYS A 271 -23.31 11.29 2.77
C LYS A 271 -23.85 12.29 1.75
N LYS A 272 -23.01 13.20 1.24
CA LYS A 272 -23.40 14.19 0.23
C LYS A 272 -23.86 13.53 -1.08
N ILE A 273 -23.14 12.49 -1.53
CA ILE A 273 -23.52 11.73 -2.73
C ILE A 273 -24.88 11.06 -2.55
N TYR A 274 -25.11 10.42 -1.40
CA TYR A 274 -26.40 9.82 -1.07
C TYR A 274 -27.53 10.88 -1.07
N GLU A 275 -27.32 12.01 -0.40
CA GLU A 275 -28.30 13.09 -0.30
C GLU A 275 -28.66 13.64 -1.69
N HIS A 276 -27.64 13.86 -2.53
CA HIS A 276 -27.84 14.30 -3.92
C HIS A 276 -28.63 13.28 -4.75
N ASN A 277 -28.22 12.01 -4.74
CA ASN A 277 -28.90 10.95 -5.49
C ASN A 277 -30.36 10.78 -5.05
N ARG A 278 -30.62 10.85 -3.73
CA ARG A 278 -31.96 10.81 -3.18
C ARG A 278 -32.81 12.00 -3.65
N GLN A 279 -32.25 13.20 -3.66
CA GLN A 279 -32.95 14.40 -4.17
C GLN A 279 -33.29 14.26 -5.66
N VAL A 280 -32.35 13.81 -6.49
CA VAL A 280 -32.58 13.60 -7.93
C VAL A 280 -33.67 12.56 -8.17
N LEU A 281 -33.67 11.44 -7.44
CA LEU A 281 -34.72 10.42 -7.53
C LEU A 281 -36.08 10.95 -7.08
N ASN A 282 -36.14 11.72 -6.00
CA ASN A 282 -37.38 12.36 -5.55
C ASN A 282 -37.94 13.33 -6.60
N LEU A 283 -37.10 14.19 -7.18
CA LEU A 283 -37.51 15.11 -8.25
C LEU A 283 -38.03 14.34 -9.48
N LYS A 284 -37.40 13.21 -9.82
CA LYS A 284 -37.89 12.33 -10.89
C LYS A 284 -39.27 11.75 -10.55
N ILE A 285 -39.45 11.24 -9.34
CA ILE A 285 -40.73 10.70 -8.86
C ILE A 285 -41.83 11.76 -8.91
N ASP A 286 -41.56 12.97 -8.42
CA ASP A 286 -42.54 14.07 -8.43
C ASP A 286 -42.90 14.50 -9.85
N SER A 287 -41.92 14.58 -10.75
CA SER A 287 -42.14 14.84 -12.17
C SER A 287 -43.00 13.77 -12.85
N LEU A 288 -42.72 12.49 -12.57
CA LEU A 288 -43.50 11.37 -13.08
C LEU A 288 -44.93 11.37 -12.52
N ARG A 289 -45.12 11.68 -11.23
CA ARG A 289 -46.45 11.82 -10.59
C ARG A 289 -47.26 12.92 -11.25
N LEU A 290 -46.69 14.11 -11.45
CA LEU A 290 -47.36 15.21 -12.14
C LEU A 290 -47.73 14.84 -13.58
N ARG A 291 -46.83 14.16 -14.30
CA ARG A 291 -47.09 13.68 -15.67
C ARG A 291 -48.20 12.63 -15.69
N LEU A 292 -48.19 11.70 -14.74
CA LEU A 292 -49.22 10.68 -14.58
C LEU A 292 -50.58 11.30 -14.30
N GLU A 293 -50.67 12.26 -13.38
CA GLU A 293 -51.91 12.98 -13.08
C GLU A 293 -52.46 13.69 -14.31
N ARG A 294 -51.62 14.42 -15.06
CA ARG A 294 -52.04 15.09 -16.31
C ARG A 294 -52.58 14.09 -17.32
N LYS A 295 -51.92 12.94 -17.50
CA LYS A 295 -52.37 11.89 -18.43
C LYS A 295 -53.65 11.19 -17.95
N LYS A 296 -53.80 10.96 -16.64
CA LYS A 296 -55.04 10.44 -16.03
C LYS A 296 -56.21 11.41 -16.19
N ARG A 297 -55.99 12.73 -16.05
CA ARG A 297 -57.03 13.75 -16.29
C ARG A 297 -57.49 13.80 -17.76
N ASN A 298 -56.60 13.47 -18.69
CA ASN A 298 -56.91 13.39 -20.13
C ASN A 298 -57.61 12.08 -20.53
N ARG A 299 -57.87 11.15 -19.60
CA ARG A 299 -58.67 9.97 -19.91
C ARG A 299 -60.11 10.39 -20.22
N PRO A 300 -60.70 9.95 -21.33
CA PRO A 300 -62.12 10.18 -21.56
C PRO A 300 -62.96 9.45 -20.52
N THR A 301 -64.08 10.07 -20.18
CA THR A 301 -65.10 9.47 -19.33
C THR A 301 -65.74 8.26 -20.01
N ASN A 302 -66.33 7.34 -19.23
CA ASN A 302 -66.99 6.13 -19.77
C ASN A 302 -68.01 6.44 -20.88
N ARG A 303 -68.75 7.56 -20.78
CA ARG A 303 -69.66 8.03 -21.83
C ARG A 303 -68.95 8.44 -23.11
N GLN A 304 -67.83 9.16 -23.01
CA GLN A 304 -67.03 9.56 -24.17
C GLN A 304 -66.40 8.34 -24.85
N SER A 305 -65.92 7.37 -24.08
CA SER A 305 -65.38 6.11 -24.59
C SER A 305 -66.45 5.28 -25.32
N GLN A 306 -67.68 5.23 -24.80
CA GLN A 306 -68.82 4.59 -25.49
C GLN A 306 -69.22 5.34 -26.78
N ASN A 307 -69.19 6.66 -26.78
CA ASN A 307 -69.46 7.46 -27.98
C ASN A 307 -68.41 7.24 -29.07
N ILE A 308 -67.14 7.06 -28.70
CA ILE A 308 -66.06 6.73 -29.65
C ILE A 308 -66.29 5.34 -30.26
N ARG A 309 -66.72 4.36 -29.46
CA ARG A 309 -67.05 3.00 -29.96
C ARG A 309 -68.24 2.97 -30.92
N ASN A 310 -69.19 3.88 -30.75
CA ASN A 310 -70.42 3.97 -31.54
C ASN A 310 -70.32 4.93 -32.75
N LEU A 311 -69.14 5.44 -33.08
CA LEU A 311 -68.91 6.25 -34.29
C LEU A 311 -69.23 5.45 -35.56
N ARG A 312 -69.98 6.06 -36.49
CA ARG A 312 -70.34 5.49 -37.80
C ARG A 312 -69.21 5.55 -38.84
N ASP A 313 -68.28 6.49 -38.68
CA ASP A 313 -67.11 6.67 -39.54
C ASP A 313 -65.97 5.79 -39.01
N ASP A 314 -65.73 4.67 -39.69
CA ASP A 314 -64.76 3.65 -39.26
C ASP A 314 -63.32 4.18 -39.21
N THR A 315 -62.96 5.11 -40.10
CA THR A 315 -61.62 5.70 -40.13
C THR A 315 -61.35 6.56 -38.90
N LYS A 316 -62.25 7.50 -38.59
CA LYS A 316 -62.17 8.35 -37.38
C LYS A 316 -62.30 7.54 -36.09
N LYS A 317 -63.08 6.46 -36.12
CA LYS A 317 -63.19 5.53 -35.00
C LYS A 317 -61.86 4.84 -34.71
N GLN A 318 -61.18 4.32 -35.74
CA GLN A 318 -59.86 3.72 -35.59
C GLN A 318 -58.82 4.72 -35.07
N GLU A 319 -58.74 5.93 -35.63
CA GLU A 319 -57.79 6.95 -35.17
C GLU A 319 -57.98 7.31 -33.68
N ARG A 320 -59.24 7.47 -33.25
CA ARG A 320 -59.56 7.80 -31.84
C ARG A 320 -59.31 6.63 -30.88
N MET A 321 -59.54 5.40 -31.33
CA MET A 321 -59.18 4.20 -30.56
C MET A 321 -57.66 4.07 -30.42
N GLN A 322 -56.89 4.26 -31.48
CA GLN A 322 -55.43 4.25 -31.42
C GLN A 322 -54.87 5.33 -30.49
N ALA A 323 -55.44 6.54 -30.51
CA ALA A 323 -55.06 7.60 -29.59
C ALA A 323 -55.32 7.24 -28.12
N LEU A 324 -56.39 6.47 -27.85
CA LEU A 324 -56.70 5.97 -26.52
C LEU A 324 -55.74 4.89 -26.06
N ASP A 325 -55.49 3.90 -26.92
CA ASP A 325 -54.56 2.82 -26.61
C ASP A 325 -53.17 3.37 -26.32
N LYS A 326 -52.71 4.34 -27.12
CA LYS A 326 -51.44 5.06 -26.90
C LYS A 326 -51.42 5.80 -25.56
N LEU A 327 -52.52 6.45 -25.17
CA LEU A 327 -52.62 7.14 -23.89
C LEU A 327 -52.59 6.14 -22.71
N GLU A 328 -53.22 4.98 -22.85
CA GLU A 328 -53.17 3.91 -21.84
C GLU A 328 -51.78 3.25 -21.73
N GLU A 329 -51.09 3.05 -22.85
CA GLU A 329 -49.70 2.60 -22.87
C GLU A 329 -48.76 3.60 -22.20
N GLU A 330 -48.88 4.90 -22.50
CA GLU A 330 -48.09 5.94 -21.84
C GLU A 330 -48.33 5.99 -20.33
N ILE A 331 -49.58 5.82 -19.89
CA ILE A 331 -49.90 5.74 -18.45
C ILE A 331 -49.24 4.53 -17.81
N ARG A 332 -49.35 3.34 -18.43
CA ARG A 332 -48.71 2.11 -17.93
C ARG A 332 -47.19 2.25 -17.86
N TYR A 333 -46.58 2.89 -18.86
CA TYR A 333 -45.15 3.16 -18.87
C TYR A 333 -44.72 4.07 -17.70
N ILE A 334 -45.47 5.15 -17.45
CA ILE A 334 -45.18 6.07 -16.34
C ILE A 334 -45.36 5.38 -14.98
N GLU A 335 -46.40 4.55 -14.82
CA GLU A 335 -46.61 3.76 -13.58
C GLU A 335 -45.46 2.79 -13.33
N LYS A 336 -44.97 2.10 -14.37
CA LYS A 336 -43.80 1.23 -14.27
C LYS A 336 -42.52 1.99 -13.93
N ASP A 337 -42.29 3.16 -14.54
CA ASP A 337 -41.10 3.97 -14.25
C ASP A 337 -41.14 4.56 -12.82
N LEU A 338 -42.33 4.85 -12.29
CA LEU A 338 -42.52 5.21 -10.88
C LEU A 338 -42.15 4.07 -9.94
N GLU A 339 -42.62 2.85 -10.22
CA GLU A 339 -42.29 1.66 -9.44
C GLU A 339 -40.77 1.39 -9.43
N ILE A 340 -40.12 1.47 -10.60
CA ILE A 340 -38.66 1.34 -10.72
C ILE A 340 -37.95 2.44 -9.93
N SER A 341 -38.43 3.69 -10.02
CA SER A 341 -37.79 4.82 -9.33
C SER A 341 -37.96 4.74 -7.81
N HIS A 342 -39.09 4.22 -7.31
CA HIS A 342 -39.29 3.92 -5.90
C HIS A 342 -38.36 2.80 -5.42
N LYS A 343 -38.26 1.70 -6.18
CA LYS A 343 -37.33 0.62 -5.85
C LYS A 343 -35.88 1.10 -5.77
N LYS A 344 -35.45 1.93 -6.73
CA LYS A 344 -34.10 2.55 -6.70
C LYS A 344 -33.86 3.40 -5.46
N LEU A 345 -34.90 4.04 -4.93
CA LEU A 345 -34.80 4.86 -3.72
C LEU A 345 -34.63 3.98 -2.48
N ASP A 346 -35.33 2.85 -2.42
CA ASP A 346 -35.16 1.85 -1.37
C ASP A 346 -33.76 1.21 -1.44
N ASP A 347 -33.33 0.79 -2.63
CA ASP A 347 -31.99 0.23 -2.87
C ASP A 347 -30.90 1.21 -2.42
N LEU A 348 -31.04 2.51 -2.73
CA LEU A 348 -30.12 3.57 -2.29
C LEU A 348 -30.03 3.68 -0.75
N ALA A 349 -31.13 3.43 -0.03
CA ALA A 349 -31.15 3.44 1.43
C ALA A 349 -30.40 2.23 2.01
N PHE A 350 -30.55 1.05 1.41
CA PHE A 350 -29.78 -0.14 1.76
C PHE A 350 -28.30 0.05 1.49
N GLU A 351 -27.93 0.51 0.29
CA GLU A 351 -26.54 0.80 -0.09
C GLU A 351 -25.87 1.76 0.89
N ARG A 352 -26.60 2.76 1.40
CA ARG A 352 -26.06 3.70 2.38
C ARG A 352 -25.69 3.01 3.70
N GLU A 353 -26.54 2.13 4.21
CA GLU A 353 -26.29 1.44 5.47
C GLU A 353 -25.15 0.43 5.32
N ASP A 354 -25.10 -0.28 4.20
CA ASP A 354 -23.99 -1.19 3.87
C ASP A 354 -22.66 -0.44 3.78
N ASN A 355 -22.63 0.69 3.06
CA ASN A 355 -21.45 1.55 2.97
C ASN A 355 -20.97 2.02 4.35
N LYS A 356 -21.89 2.40 5.23
CA LYS A 356 -21.57 2.84 6.59
C LYS A 356 -20.99 1.71 7.43
N ASN A 357 -21.58 0.52 7.35
CA ASN A 357 -21.09 -0.67 8.04
C ASN A 357 -19.71 -1.09 7.55
N GLU A 358 -19.50 -1.07 6.24
CA GLU A 358 -18.21 -1.36 5.62
C GLU A 358 -17.14 -0.36 6.06
N MET A 359 -17.44 0.94 6.04
CA MET A 359 -16.52 1.98 6.50
C MET A 359 -16.11 1.78 7.96
N ASN A 360 -17.06 1.48 8.84
CA ASN A 360 -16.79 1.20 10.24
C ASN A 360 -15.92 -0.06 10.41
N ARG A 361 -16.18 -1.10 9.61
CA ARG A 361 -15.39 -2.34 9.63
C ARG A 361 -13.95 -2.10 9.18
N ARG A 362 -13.74 -1.28 8.14
CA ARG A 362 -12.40 -0.91 7.64
C ARG A 362 -11.62 -0.09 8.69
N ASN A 363 -12.30 0.76 9.47
CA ASN A 363 -11.64 1.64 10.45
C ASN A 363 -11.40 0.98 11.83
N LEU A 364 -10.47 0.02 11.90
CA LEU A 364 -10.11 -0.64 13.17
C LEU A 364 -9.42 0.28 14.18
N ALA A 365 -8.68 1.28 13.70
CA ALA A 365 -7.87 2.22 14.47
C ALA A 365 -6.93 1.57 15.50
N LYS A 366 -6.32 0.43 15.13
CA LYS A 366 -5.42 -0.36 15.99
C LYS A 366 -3.96 -0.18 15.60
N PHE A 367 -3.09 -0.27 16.60
CA PHE A 367 -1.64 -0.34 16.41
C PHE A 367 -1.14 -1.73 16.75
N TYR A 368 -0.31 -2.27 15.87
CA TYR A 368 0.46 -3.49 16.07
C TYR A 368 1.94 -3.12 16.19
N THR A 369 2.67 -3.81 17.04
CA THR A 369 4.11 -3.60 17.24
C THR A 369 4.77 -4.95 17.28
N ASN A 370 5.43 -5.27 16.18
CA ASN A 370 6.07 -6.56 15.93
C ASN A 370 7.58 -6.35 15.82
N ILE A 371 8.35 -7.34 16.26
CA ILE A 371 9.79 -7.37 16.01
C ILE A 371 9.98 -7.93 14.60
N LEU A 372 10.69 -7.19 13.73
CA LEU A 372 11.10 -7.67 12.42
C LEU A 372 12.40 -8.46 12.53
N SER A 373 13.38 -7.88 13.22
CA SER A 373 14.72 -8.45 13.30
C SER A 373 15.36 -8.13 14.64
N PHE A 374 16.28 -8.99 15.06
CA PHE A 374 17.05 -8.85 16.29
C PHE A 374 18.51 -9.17 16.02
N ALA A 375 19.43 -8.38 16.55
CA ALA A 375 20.86 -8.65 16.46
C ALA A 375 21.55 -8.47 17.81
N ILE A 376 22.46 -9.39 18.13
CA ILE A 376 23.43 -9.21 19.22
C ILE A 376 24.67 -8.58 18.61
N ILE A 377 25.09 -7.45 19.16
CA ILE A 377 26.28 -6.74 18.72
C ILE A 377 27.37 -7.02 19.74
N ARG A 378 28.39 -7.77 19.31
CA ARG A 378 29.55 -8.09 20.15
C ARG A 378 30.66 -7.12 19.85
N ILE A 379 31.23 -6.51 20.87
CA ILE A 379 32.37 -5.61 20.71
C ILE A 379 33.63 -6.48 20.69
N VAL A 380 34.32 -6.49 19.55
CA VAL A 380 35.54 -7.27 19.33
C VAL A 380 36.71 -6.35 19.01
N ASP A 381 37.92 -6.73 19.42
CA ASP A 381 39.14 -5.96 19.15
C ASP A 381 39.45 -5.83 17.64
#